data_AF-A0A7Y3EEU5-F1
#
_entry.id   AF-A0A7Y3EEU5-F1
#
_cell.length_a   1.000
_cell.length_b   1.000
_cell.length_c   1.000
_cell.angle_alpha   90.00
_cell.angle_beta   90.00
_cell.angle_gamma   90.00
#
_symmetry.space_group_name_H-M   'P 1'
#
loop_
_entity.id
_entity.type
_entity.pdbx_description
1 polymer ?
#
loop_
_entity_poly.entity_id
_entity_poly.type
_entity_poly.pdbx_seq_one_letter_code
_entity_poly.pdbx_strand_id
1 'polypeptide(L)'
;MKIRRSSTGIRRSGRVLHPALVVLWMGLAGLSVVPAPTAAQDPALAQQDQATLIQLNDQELRHRAAVLAYEQALAARLVVEAQWEAALDSVQIARQSGDQAAYDGASERHMLLARDLTRMDRRVQQVGDSLEAVRSDYLEAMDARLGVLLELQDSALTRADVQRFDLLIADLGNQFRELEASSDVLTPRPLVMQGVLVYSPRDTPSRLRNKIEIANRRIDQVQAGIEEADGRIGGIEQRIRLERQQDNFRSTLGRFDDTRVPVGPPGQSRSQGEQTVSDTTGIRTIPETLDAQLEGWRTLRGQLESMLQRLESVRDELESHLGESPPAPRRPAEAGR
;
A
#
# COMPACT_ATOMS: atom_id res chain seq x y z
N MET A 1 34.46 -52.47 8.97
CA MET A 1 33.10 -52.09 8.53
C MET A 1 33.20 -50.68 7.94
N LYS A 2 33.21 -50.54 6.60
CA LYS A 2 33.46 -49.28 5.87
C LYS A 2 32.13 -48.58 5.60
N ILE A 3 31.86 -47.48 6.29
CA ILE A 3 30.65 -46.67 6.05
C ILE A 3 31.00 -45.62 4.99
N ARG A 4 30.46 -45.81 3.77
CA ARG A 4 30.48 -44.81 2.68
C ARG A 4 29.60 -43.63 3.10
N ARG A 5 30.20 -42.45 3.29
CA ARG A 5 29.44 -41.19 3.39
C ARG A 5 29.04 -40.75 1.98
N SER A 6 27.75 -40.85 1.67
CA SER A 6 27.15 -40.24 0.49
C SER A 6 27.09 -38.73 0.68
N SER A 7 27.88 -37.98 -0.07
CA SER A 7 27.77 -36.54 -0.19
C SER A 7 26.54 -36.20 -1.04
N THR A 8 25.40 -36.01 -0.40
CA THR A 8 24.23 -35.38 -1.04
C THR A 8 24.52 -33.88 -1.17
N GLY A 9 24.99 -33.49 -2.37
CA GLY A 9 25.14 -32.09 -2.75
C GLY A 9 23.79 -31.41 -2.78
N ILE A 10 23.52 -30.60 -1.76
CA ILE A 10 22.40 -29.65 -1.76
C ILE A 10 22.74 -28.59 -2.81
N ARG A 11 22.11 -28.68 -3.99
CA ARG A 11 22.05 -27.60 -4.97
C ARG A 11 21.31 -26.43 -4.31
N ARG A 12 22.06 -25.50 -3.72
CA ARG A 12 21.57 -24.16 -3.43
C ARG A 12 21.22 -23.51 -4.76
N SER A 13 19.93 -23.54 -5.11
CA SER A 13 19.38 -22.66 -6.13
C SER A 13 19.42 -21.25 -5.56
N GLY A 14 20.57 -20.59 -5.68
CA GLY A 14 20.65 -19.15 -5.54
C GLY A 14 19.78 -18.53 -6.62
N ARG A 15 18.52 -18.24 -6.28
CA ARG A 15 17.79 -17.18 -6.97
C ARG A 15 18.55 -15.91 -6.65
N VAL A 16 19.48 -15.59 -7.54
CA VAL A 16 20.05 -14.26 -7.66
C VAL A 16 18.85 -13.35 -7.86
N LEU A 17 18.46 -12.66 -6.79
CA LEU A 17 17.61 -11.48 -6.92
C LEU A 17 18.38 -10.56 -7.86
N HIS A 18 17.92 -10.48 -9.11
CA HIS A 18 18.43 -9.50 -10.05
C HIS A 18 18.31 -8.15 -9.34
N PRO A 19 19.41 -7.37 -9.20
CA PRO A 19 19.27 -5.98 -8.83
C PRO A 19 18.36 -5.37 -9.88
N ALA A 20 17.15 -4.98 -9.44
CA ALA A 20 16.23 -4.24 -10.28
C ALA A 20 17.03 -3.07 -10.84
N LEU A 21 17.10 -3.06 -12.16
CA LEU A 21 17.76 -2.05 -12.96
C LEU A 21 17.08 -0.73 -12.58
N VAL A 22 17.67 0.03 -11.66
CA VAL A 22 17.30 1.41 -11.40
C VAL A 22 17.61 2.13 -12.69
N VAL A 23 16.60 2.24 -13.55
CA VAL A 23 16.65 3.07 -14.74
C VAL A 23 16.75 4.50 -14.23
N LEU A 24 18.00 4.96 -14.18
CA LEU A 24 18.38 6.34 -13.91
C LEU A 24 17.77 7.21 -15.01
N TRP A 25 16.56 7.70 -14.81
CA TRP A 25 15.94 8.74 -15.63
C TRP A 25 16.66 10.07 -15.39
N MET A 26 17.85 10.21 -15.99
CA MET A 26 18.47 11.51 -16.25
C MET A 26 17.91 12.04 -17.57
N GLY A 27 16.74 12.65 -17.52
CA GLY A 27 16.08 13.29 -18.66
C GLY A 27 16.11 14.81 -18.57
N LEU A 28 17.05 15.43 -19.27
CA LEU A 28 16.97 16.78 -19.86
C LEU A 28 16.61 17.98 -18.95
N ALA A 29 17.59 18.44 -18.17
CA ALA A 29 17.70 19.86 -17.83
C ALA A 29 18.41 20.60 -18.98
N GLY A 30 17.64 21.28 -19.84
CA GLY A 30 18.24 22.07 -20.92
C GLY A 30 17.31 22.57 -22.01
N LEU A 31 16.07 22.97 -21.69
CA LEU A 31 15.30 23.82 -22.61
C LEU A 31 15.42 25.29 -22.16
N SER A 32 16.16 26.07 -22.94
CA SER A 32 16.19 27.52 -22.86
C SER A 32 14.79 28.07 -23.18
N VAL A 33 14.12 28.60 -22.15
CA VAL A 33 12.82 29.26 -22.25
C VAL A 33 13.00 30.57 -23.03
N VAL A 34 12.51 30.60 -24.26
CA VAL A 34 12.27 31.85 -24.99
C VAL A 34 10.94 32.40 -24.47
N PRO A 35 10.88 33.59 -23.84
CA PRO A 35 9.62 34.17 -23.39
C PRO A 35 8.85 34.67 -24.61
N ALA A 36 7.92 33.86 -25.12
CA ALA A 36 6.87 34.35 -25.99
C ALA A 36 5.93 35.25 -25.17
N PRO A 37 5.47 36.39 -25.70
CA PRO A 37 4.54 37.27 -25.00
C PRO A 37 3.18 36.56 -24.87
N THR A 38 2.95 35.98 -23.70
CA THR A 38 1.68 35.38 -23.29
C THR A 38 0.66 36.49 -23.08
N ALA A 39 -0.31 36.59 -23.99
CA ALA A 39 -1.50 37.39 -23.79
C ALA A 39 -2.33 36.76 -22.65
N ALA A 40 -2.44 37.48 -21.53
CA ALA A 40 -3.46 37.34 -20.49
C ALA A 40 -3.76 35.92 -19.97
N GLN A 41 -2.73 35.17 -19.54
CA GLN A 41 -2.97 34.10 -18.57
C GLN A 41 -3.24 34.73 -17.20
N ASP A 42 -4.26 34.25 -16.50
CA ASP A 42 -4.59 34.67 -15.14
C ASP A 42 -3.34 34.50 -14.24
N PRO A 43 -2.78 35.60 -13.68
CA PRO A 43 -1.58 35.51 -12.86
C PRO A 43 -1.77 34.61 -11.63
N ALA A 44 -3.01 34.45 -11.15
CA ALA A 44 -3.31 33.55 -10.04
C ALA A 44 -3.11 32.08 -10.45
N LEU A 45 -3.57 31.69 -11.64
CA LEU A 45 -3.45 30.31 -12.13
C LEU A 45 -1.98 29.94 -12.42
N ALA A 46 -1.19 30.88 -12.95
CA ALA A 46 0.25 30.69 -13.14
C ALA A 46 1.01 30.53 -11.80
N GLN A 47 0.59 31.26 -10.76
CA GLN A 47 1.17 31.11 -9.42
C GLN A 47 0.80 29.76 -8.79
N GLN A 48 -0.43 29.30 -8.99
CA GLN A 48 -0.91 27.99 -8.52
C GLN A 48 -0.23 26.83 -9.28
N ASP A 49 0.00 26.98 -10.58
CA ASP A 49 0.80 26.06 -11.41
C ASP A 49 2.19 25.88 -10.81
N GLN A 50 2.90 26.98 -10.56
CA GLN A 50 4.24 26.91 -9.98
C GLN A 50 4.24 26.32 -8.56
N ALA A 51 3.25 26.66 -7.72
CA ALA A 51 3.15 26.14 -6.36
C ALA A 51 2.92 24.62 -6.32
N THR A 52 1.98 24.12 -7.13
CA THR A 52 1.70 22.67 -7.21
C THR A 52 2.88 21.88 -7.78
N LEU A 53 3.63 22.45 -8.73
CA LEU A 53 4.83 21.82 -9.25
C LEU A 53 5.94 21.71 -8.20
N ILE A 54 6.15 22.75 -7.39
CA ILE A 54 7.13 22.72 -6.28
C ILE A 54 6.73 21.67 -5.24
N GLN A 55 5.44 21.64 -4.86
CA GLN A 55 4.92 20.65 -3.91
C GLN A 55 5.07 19.22 -4.45
N LEU A 56 4.75 18.98 -5.71
CA LEU A 56 4.90 17.66 -6.35
C LEU A 56 6.35 17.17 -6.32
N ASN A 57 7.31 18.05 -6.65
CA ASN A 57 8.73 17.71 -6.62
C ASN A 57 9.23 17.42 -5.20
N ASP A 58 8.78 18.17 -4.19
CA ASP A 58 9.12 17.89 -2.79
C ASP A 58 8.59 16.51 -2.35
N GLN A 59 7.35 16.19 -2.72
CA GLN A 59 6.76 14.89 -2.40
C GLN A 59 7.43 13.73 -3.14
N GLU A 60 7.84 13.93 -4.39
CA GLU A 60 8.62 12.93 -5.13
C GLU A 60 9.95 12.62 -4.42
N LEU A 61 10.67 13.64 -3.97
CA LEU A 61 11.92 13.48 -3.23
C LEU A 61 11.71 12.73 -1.91
N ARG A 62 10.66 13.07 -1.15
CA ARG A 62 10.29 12.38 0.08
C ARG A 62 9.94 10.91 -0.19
N HIS A 63 9.16 10.64 -1.23
CA HIS A 63 8.79 9.27 -1.61
C HIS A 63 10.04 8.45 -1.96
N ARG A 64 10.94 8.98 -2.79
CA ARG A 64 12.22 8.31 -3.11
C ARG A 64 13.06 8.03 -1.86
N ALA A 65 13.13 8.98 -0.93
CA ALA A 65 13.85 8.79 0.33
C ALA A 65 13.21 7.69 1.20
N ALA A 66 11.88 7.63 1.26
CA ALA A 66 11.13 6.60 1.99
C ALA A 66 11.33 5.20 1.40
N VAL A 67 11.34 5.08 0.06
CA VAL A 67 11.63 3.81 -0.63
C VAL A 67 13.02 3.29 -0.24
N LEU A 68 14.04 4.15 -0.30
CA LEU A 68 15.40 3.78 0.09
C LEU A 68 15.49 3.37 1.57
N ALA A 69 14.78 4.07 2.47
CA ALA A 69 14.74 3.71 3.88
C ALA A 69 14.10 2.33 4.11
N TYR A 70 13.03 2.02 3.37
CA TYR A 70 12.35 0.73 3.43
C TYR A 70 13.24 -0.41 2.93
N GLU A 71 13.89 -0.23 1.78
CA GLU A 71 14.84 -1.20 1.22
C GLU A 71 16.00 -1.47 2.18
N GLN A 72 16.56 -0.43 2.82
CA GLN A 72 17.60 -0.57 3.83
C GLN A 72 17.12 -1.34 5.07
N ALA A 73 15.89 -1.10 5.52
CA ALA A 73 15.30 -1.84 6.64
C ALA A 73 15.11 -3.33 6.30
N LEU A 74 14.63 -3.64 5.09
CA LEU A 74 14.50 -5.01 4.60
C LEU A 74 15.86 -5.71 4.50
N ALA A 75 16.87 -5.05 3.93
CA ALA A 75 18.21 -5.60 3.82
C ALA A 75 18.80 -5.92 5.21
N ALA A 76 18.62 -5.01 6.18
CA ALA A 76 19.05 -5.23 7.56
C ALA A 76 18.33 -6.43 8.22
N ARG A 77 17.01 -6.55 8.01
CA ARG A 77 16.23 -7.70 8.49
C ARG A 77 16.76 -9.02 7.92
N LEU A 78 17.00 -9.10 6.61
CA LEU A 78 17.49 -10.31 5.94
C LEU A 78 18.86 -10.78 6.47
N VAL A 79 19.74 -9.84 6.86
CA VAL A 79 21.03 -10.19 7.49
C VAL A 79 20.80 -10.85 8.85
N VAL A 80 19.89 -10.33 9.68
CA VAL A 80 19.58 -10.90 11.00
C VAL A 80 18.87 -12.25 10.85
N GLU A 81 17.96 -12.39 9.89
CA GLU A 81 17.28 -13.64 9.56
C GLU A 81 18.28 -14.74 9.20
N ALA A 82 19.23 -14.46 8.31
CA ALA A 82 20.28 -15.41 7.94
C ALA A 82 21.18 -15.81 9.14
N GLN A 83 21.47 -14.87 10.06
CA GLN A 83 22.21 -15.18 11.28
C GLN A 83 21.40 -16.04 12.24
N TRP A 84 20.10 -15.77 12.37
CA TRP A 84 19.18 -16.53 13.19
C TRP A 84 19.03 -17.97 12.69
N GLU A 85 18.88 -18.18 11.38
CA GLU A 85 18.85 -19.51 10.75
C GLU A 85 20.15 -20.29 11.02
N ALA A 86 21.31 -19.65 10.83
CA ALA A 86 22.60 -20.26 11.12
C ALA A 86 22.76 -20.62 12.61
N ALA A 87 22.22 -19.80 13.52
CA ALA A 87 22.22 -20.10 14.94
C ALA A 87 21.31 -21.29 15.26
N LEU A 88 20.14 -21.41 14.61
CA LEU A 88 19.26 -22.56 14.75
C LEU A 88 19.94 -23.86 14.31
N ASP A 89 20.67 -23.85 13.19
CA ASP A 89 21.49 -24.98 12.76
C ASP A 89 22.55 -25.36 13.81
N SER A 90 23.19 -24.36 14.41
CA SER A 90 24.20 -24.60 15.47
C SER A 90 23.60 -25.28 16.72
N VAL A 91 22.37 -24.91 17.11
CA VAL A 91 21.64 -25.56 18.20
C VAL A 91 21.35 -27.03 17.88
N GLN A 92 20.95 -27.33 16.64
CA GLN A 92 20.69 -28.69 16.20
C GLN A 92 21.96 -29.55 16.21
N ILE A 93 23.08 -29.02 15.71
CA ILE A 93 24.39 -29.71 15.72
C ILE A 93 24.85 -29.98 17.15
N ALA A 94 24.79 -28.97 18.03
CA ALA A 94 25.18 -29.12 19.42
C ALA A 94 24.33 -30.18 20.14
N ARG A 95 23.01 -30.16 19.92
CA ARG A 95 22.08 -31.17 20.45
C ARG A 95 22.42 -32.58 19.97
N GLN A 96 22.79 -32.76 18.71
CA GLN A 96 23.18 -34.06 18.15
C GLN A 96 24.53 -34.56 18.69
N SER A 97 25.43 -33.65 19.06
CA SER A 97 26.75 -34.00 19.60
C SER A 97 26.70 -34.46 21.06
N GLY A 98 25.66 -34.10 21.82
CA GLY A 98 25.54 -34.38 23.25
C GLY A 98 26.38 -33.47 24.16
N ASP A 99 27.06 -32.47 23.61
CA ASP A 99 27.78 -31.45 24.38
C ASP A 99 26.79 -30.40 24.94
N GLN A 100 26.53 -30.49 26.25
CA GLN A 100 25.58 -29.61 26.94
C GLN A 100 26.05 -28.15 26.96
N ALA A 101 27.35 -27.90 27.15
CA ALA A 101 27.88 -26.53 27.21
C ALA A 101 27.77 -25.84 25.84
N ALA A 102 28.07 -26.59 24.76
CA ALA A 102 27.89 -26.09 23.40
C ALA A 102 26.40 -25.83 23.08
N TYR A 103 25.50 -26.70 23.55
CA TYR A 103 24.07 -26.53 23.37
C TYR A 103 23.54 -25.29 24.08
N ASP A 104 23.91 -25.08 25.34
CA ASP A 104 23.46 -23.94 26.13
C ASP A 104 23.93 -22.62 25.49
N GLY A 105 25.19 -22.53 25.07
CA GLY A 105 25.73 -21.35 24.38
C GLY A 105 25.08 -21.08 23.01
N ALA A 106 24.81 -22.12 22.22
CA ALA A 106 24.10 -21.98 20.94
C ALA A 106 22.64 -21.53 21.15
N SER A 107 21.97 -22.10 22.17
CA SER A 107 20.59 -21.78 22.53
C SER A 107 20.43 -20.32 22.96
N GLU A 108 21.33 -19.82 23.82
CA GLU A 108 21.35 -18.43 24.25
C GLU A 108 21.50 -17.48 23.05
N ARG A 109 22.48 -17.75 22.16
CA ARG A 109 22.68 -16.96 20.94
C ARG A 109 21.45 -16.95 20.04
N HIS A 110 20.80 -18.11 19.85
CA HIS A 110 19.57 -18.22 19.07
C HIS A 110 18.44 -17.37 19.68
N MET A 111 18.26 -17.39 21.01
CA MET A 111 17.24 -16.57 21.68
C MET A 111 17.50 -15.06 21.54
N LEU A 112 18.77 -14.63 21.60
CA LEU A 112 19.14 -13.23 21.38
C LEU A 112 18.80 -12.80 19.94
N LEU A 113 19.20 -13.59 18.94
CA LEU A 113 18.90 -13.30 17.53
C LEU A 113 17.40 -13.32 17.23
N ALA A 114 16.61 -14.19 17.88
CA ALA A 114 15.16 -14.19 17.73
C ALA A 114 14.52 -12.87 18.19
N ARG A 115 15.02 -12.29 19.29
CA ARG A 115 14.56 -10.97 19.78
C ARG A 115 14.96 -9.86 18.83
N ASP A 116 16.17 -9.91 18.29
CA ASP A 116 16.65 -8.92 17.31
C ASP A 116 15.89 -9.03 15.99
N LEU A 117 15.54 -10.23 15.53
CA LEU A 117 14.68 -10.44 14.38
C LEU A 117 13.30 -9.79 14.60
N THR A 118 12.67 -10.03 15.75
CA THR A 118 11.40 -9.36 16.09
C THR A 118 11.52 -7.83 16.11
N ARG A 119 12.66 -7.28 16.56
CA ARG A 119 12.90 -5.82 16.50
C ARG A 119 13.03 -5.33 15.06
N MET A 120 13.74 -6.08 14.20
CA MET A 120 13.87 -5.73 12.79
C MET A 120 12.54 -5.85 12.04
N ASP A 121 11.70 -6.85 12.36
CA ASP A 121 10.35 -6.98 11.80
C ASP A 121 9.50 -5.75 12.12
N ARG A 122 9.50 -5.30 13.39
CA ARG A 122 8.80 -4.06 13.79
C ARG A 122 9.34 -2.83 13.08
N ARG A 123 10.66 -2.74 12.89
CA ARG A 123 11.28 -1.63 12.17
C ARG A 123 10.87 -1.63 10.69
N VAL A 124 10.89 -2.78 10.03
CA VAL A 124 10.43 -2.92 8.64
C VAL A 124 8.96 -2.52 8.52
N GLN A 125 8.13 -2.95 9.46
CA GLN A 125 6.73 -2.53 9.52
C GLN A 125 6.60 -1.01 9.65
N GLN A 126 7.23 -0.40 10.65
CA GLN A 126 7.18 1.06 10.87
C GLN A 126 7.65 1.88 9.66
N VAL A 127 8.72 1.45 9.00
CA VAL A 127 9.23 2.14 7.80
C VAL A 127 8.31 1.89 6.59
N GLY A 128 7.69 0.70 6.52
CA GLY A 128 6.65 0.39 5.54
C GLY A 128 5.44 1.32 5.69
N ASP A 129 4.91 1.45 6.91
CA ASP A 129 3.79 2.35 7.22
C ASP A 129 4.14 3.81 6.84
N SER A 130 5.38 4.25 7.13
CA SER A 130 5.86 5.58 6.73
C SER A 130 5.98 5.76 5.22
N LEU A 131 6.40 4.73 4.48
CA LEU A 131 6.46 4.77 3.01
C LEU A 131 5.05 4.89 2.43
N GLU A 132 4.09 4.14 2.97
CA GLU A 132 2.69 4.20 2.54
C GLU A 132 2.08 5.59 2.78
N ALA A 133 2.35 6.21 3.92
CA ALA A 133 1.91 7.58 4.22
C ALA A 133 2.48 8.59 3.20
N VAL A 134 3.81 8.61 3.00
CA VAL A 134 4.47 9.54 2.05
C VAL A 134 3.99 9.31 0.61
N ARG A 135 3.72 8.06 0.25
CA ARG A 135 3.15 7.72 -1.06
C ARG A 135 1.74 8.28 -1.22
N SER A 136 0.90 8.21 -0.18
CA SER A 136 -0.43 8.81 -0.20
C SER A 136 -0.34 10.32 -0.44
N ASP A 137 0.55 11.01 0.29
CA ASP A 137 0.80 12.44 0.10
C ASP A 137 1.30 12.76 -1.32
N TYR A 138 2.11 11.89 -1.92
CA TYR A 138 2.60 12.05 -3.27
C TYR A 138 1.49 11.89 -4.32
N LEU A 139 0.62 10.89 -4.17
CA LEU A 139 -0.56 10.71 -5.03
C LEU A 139 -1.50 11.92 -4.93
N GLU A 140 -1.76 12.43 -3.72
CA GLU A 140 -2.58 13.63 -3.52
C GLU A 140 -1.96 14.86 -4.21
N ALA A 141 -0.64 15.03 -4.15
CA ALA A 141 0.04 16.11 -4.86
C ALA A 141 -0.05 15.95 -6.39
N MET A 142 -0.03 14.72 -6.91
CA MET A 142 -0.26 14.45 -8.34
C MET A 142 -1.70 14.80 -8.75
N ASP A 143 -2.70 14.46 -7.93
CA ASP A 143 -4.10 14.81 -8.19
C ASP A 143 -4.32 16.32 -8.18
N ALA A 144 -3.74 17.03 -7.20
CA ALA A 144 -3.80 18.49 -7.15
C ALA A 144 -3.15 19.13 -8.40
N ARG A 145 -2.01 18.58 -8.85
CA ARG A 145 -1.33 19.02 -10.08
C ARG A 145 -2.18 18.76 -11.32
N LEU A 146 -2.80 17.59 -11.41
CA LEU A 146 -3.69 17.23 -12.52
C LEU A 146 -4.88 18.21 -12.61
N GLY A 147 -5.47 18.57 -11.47
CA GLY A 147 -6.55 19.57 -11.39
C GLY A 147 -6.13 20.91 -12.00
N VAL A 148 -4.96 21.43 -11.62
CA VAL A 148 -4.43 22.70 -12.18
C VAL A 148 -4.14 22.60 -13.68
N LEU A 149 -3.60 21.46 -14.14
CA LEU A 149 -3.33 21.26 -15.58
C LEU A 149 -4.62 21.22 -16.41
N LEU A 150 -5.72 20.66 -15.86
CA LEU A 150 -7.03 20.69 -16.50
C LEU A 150 -7.60 22.12 -16.57
N GLU A 151 -7.49 22.90 -15.50
CA GLU A 151 -7.90 24.32 -15.50
C GLU A 151 -7.07 25.16 -16.50
N LEU A 152 -5.77 24.90 -16.59
CA LEU A 152 -4.88 25.53 -17.57
C LEU A 152 -5.22 25.14 -19.01
N GLN A 153 -5.62 23.88 -19.24
CA GLN A 153 -6.09 23.42 -20.53
C GLN A 153 -7.40 24.11 -20.92
N ASP A 154 -8.35 24.23 -19.99
CA ASP A 154 -9.65 24.89 -20.23
C ASP A 154 -9.50 26.39 -20.52
N SER A 155 -8.50 27.03 -19.93
CA SER A 155 -8.17 28.45 -20.14
C SER A 155 -7.19 28.69 -21.30
N ALA A 156 -6.73 27.65 -21.98
CA ALA A 156 -5.75 27.77 -23.06
C ALA A 156 -6.35 28.48 -24.28
N LEU A 157 -5.71 29.59 -24.70
CA LEU A 157 -6.15 30.39 -25.84
C LEU A 157 -5.66 29.83 -27.19
N THR A 158 -4.62 28.99 -27.18
CA THR A 158 -4.01 28.45 -28.40
C THR A 158 -4.06 26.94 -28.45
N ARG A 159 -4.17 26.39 -29.67
CA ARG A 159 -4.13 24.94 -29.90
C ARG A 159 -2.80 24.31 -29.46
N ALA A 160 -1.70 25.06 -29.59
CA ALA A 160 -0.39 24.61 -29.17
C ALA A 160 -0.31 24.43 -27.64
N ASP A 161 -0.93 25.35 -26.88
CA ASP A 161 -1.00 25.25 -25.43
C ASP A 161 -1.89 24.08 -24.99
N VAL A 162 -3.06 23.89 -25.62
CA VAL A 162 -3.92 22.72 -25.36
C VAL A 162 -3.15 21.42 -25.55
N GLN A 163 -2.45 21.27 -26.68
CA GLN A 163 -1.64 20.07 -26.97
C GLN A 163 -0.50 19.88 -25.95
N ARG A 164 0.14 20.97 -25.51
CA ARG A 164 1.17 20.92 -24.48
C ARG A 164 0.60 20.40 -23.16
N PHE A 165 -0.56 20.91 -22.73
CA PHE A 165 -1.20 20.46 -21.50
C PHE A 165 -1.71 19.02 -21.61
N ASP A 166 -2.25 18.61 -22.76
CA ASP A 166 -2.63 17.20 -23.02
C ASP A 166 -1.46 16.24 -22.79
N LEU A 167 -0.26 16.58 -23.28
CA LEU A 167 0.93 15.76 -23.09
C LEU A 167 1.34 15.67 -21.62
N LEU A 168 1.29 16.79 -20.89
CA LEU A 168 1.61 16.83 -19.45
C LEU A 168 0.59 16.04 -18.62
N ILE A 169 -0.70 16.16 -18.94
CA ILE A 169 -1.78 15.40 -18.28
C ILE A 169 -1.61 13.90 -18.54
N ALA A 170 -1.32 13.52 -19.79
CA ALA A 170 -1.11 12.12 -20.15
C ALA A 170 0.13 11.53 -19.45
N ASP A 171 1.23 12.28 -19.40
CA ASP A 171 2.46 11.86 -18.72
C ASP A 171 2.24 11.69 -17.21
N LEU A 172 1.66 12.70 -16.55
CA LEU A 172 1.35 12.64 -15.12
C LEU A 172 0.38 11.49 -14.80
N GLY A 173 -0.62 11.26 -15.65
CA GLY A 173 -1.54 10.12 -15.52
C GLY A 173 -0.87 8.77 -15.70
N ASN A 174 0.18 8.67 -16.52
CA ASN A 174 0.99 7.45 -16.63
C ASN A 174 1.80 7.22 -15.36
N GLN A 175 2.50 8.25 -14.87
CA GLN A 175 3.27 8.18 -13.63
C GLN A 175 2.39 7.78 -12.44
N PHE A 176 1.18 8.34 -12.36
CA PHE A 176 0.20 7.99 -11.33
C PHE A 176 -0.16 6.50 -11.38
N ARG A 177 -0.50 5.98 -12.57
CA ARG A 177 -0.82 4.55 -12.76
C ARG A 177 0.35 3.63 -12.45
N GLU A 178 1.57 4.02 -12.81
CA GLU A 178 2.78 3.27 -12.48
C GLU A 178 3.03 3.24 -10.97
N LEU A 179 2.88 4.40 -10.31
CA LEU A 179 3.00 4.48 -8.86
C LEU A 179 1.96 3.59 -8.18
N GLU A 180 0.70 3.64 -8.62
CA GLU A 180 -0.35 2.73 -8.16
C GLU A 180 -0.03 1.26 -8.36
N ALA A 181 0.33 0.87 -9.58
CA ALA A 181 0.65 -0.51 -9.93
C ALA A 181 1.88 -1.05 -9.18
N SER A 182 2.82 -0.19 -8.78
CA SER A 182 3.99 -0.59 -7.97
C SER A 182 3.62 -1.03 -6.55
N SER A 183 2.36 -0.84 -6.14
CA SER A 183 1.84 -1.35 -4.87
C SER A 183 1.16 -2.70 -5.06
N ASP A 184 1.68 -3.70 -4.37
CA ASP A 184 0.93 -4.90 -3.96
C ASP A 184 -0.12 -4.58 -2.87
N VAL A 185 -0.32 -3.30 -2.52
CA VAL A 185 -1.13 -2.78 -1.40
C VAL A 185 -2.58 -2.47 -1.80
N LEU A 186 -2.90 -2.38 -3.08
CA LEU A 186 -4.30 -2.17 -3.53
C LEU A 186 -5.16 -3.42 -3.32
N THR A 187 -4.56 -4.58 -3.08
CA THR A 187 -5.33 -5.71 -2.58
C THR A 187 -5.63 -5.50 -1.10
N PRO A 188 -6.91 -5.39 -0.71
CA PRO A 188 -7.30 -5.29 0.69
C PRO A 188 -6.68 -6.45 1.45
N ARG A 189 -5.76 -6.16 2.40
CA ARG A 189 -5.19 -7.21 3.24
C ARG A 189 -6.27 -7.67 4.20
N PRO A 190 -6.67 -8.95 4.19
CA PRO A 190 -7.62 -9.44 5.18
C PRO A 190 -6.98 -9.27 6.55
N LEU A 191 -7.66 -8.54 7.44
CA LEU A 191 -7.25 -8.46 8.83
C LEU A 191 -7.44 -9.86 9.46
N VAL A 192 -6.40 -10.68 9.45
CA VAL A 192 -6.46 -12.02 10.05
C VAL A 192 -6.36 -11.86 11.56
N MET A 193 -7.51 -11.82 12.24
CA MET A 193 -7.53 -11.86 13.70
C MET A 193 -7.04 -13.22 14.19
N GLN A 194 -5.80 -13.25 14.70
CA GLN A 194 -5.30 -14.41 15.42
C GLN A 194 -5.79 -14.37 16.86
N GLY A 195 -6.46 -15.44 17.31
CA GLY A 195 -6.83 -15.66 18.71
C GLY A 195 -8.27 -15.28 19.03
N VAL A 196 -9.01 -16.28 19.50
CA VAL A 196 -10.40 -16.20 19.94
C VAL A 196 -10.45 -15.57 21.34
N LEU A 197 -10.95 -14.33 21.44
CA LEU A 197 -11.29 -13.68 22.72
C LEU A 197 -12.64 -14.22 23.18
N VAL A 198 -12.65 -15.35 23.88
CA VAL A 198 -13.87 -15.94 24.46
C VAL A 198 -13.78 -15.92 25.98
N TYR A 199 -14.87 -15.55 26.62
CA TYR A 199 -15.03 -15.65 28.07
C TYR A 199 -14.87 -17.12 28.52
N SER A 200 -14.07 -17.34 29.56
CA SER A 200 -14.00 -18.63 30.24
C SER A 200 -14.46 -18.47 31.68
N PRO A 201 -15.33 -19.36 32.22
CA PRO A 201 -15.74 -19.33 33.62
C PRO A 201 -14.58 -19.45 34.62
N ARG A 202 -13.38 -19.85 34.16
CA ARG A 202 -12.15 -19.96 34.96
C ARG A 202 -11.28 -18.70 34.88
N ASP A 203 -11.72 -17.66 34.16
CA ASP A 203 -10.97 -16.42 34.07
C ASP A 203 -11.06 -15.66 35.38
N THR A 204 -9.89 -15.29 35.90
CA THR A 204 -9.80 -14.40 37.06
C THR A 204 -10.11 -12.96 36.61
N PRO A 205 -10.50 -12.06 37.53
CA PRO A 205 -10.73 -10.65 37.21
C PRO A 205 -9.54 -10.00 36.47
N SER A 206 -8.31 -10.37 36.83
CA SER A 206 -7.10 -9.90 36.13
C SER A 206 -6.99 -10.41 34.69
N ARG A 207 -7.43 -11.66 34.41
CA ARG A 207 -7.48 -12.20 33.04
C ARG A 207 -8.56 -11.52 32.21
N LEU A 208 -9.74 -11.28 32.80
CA LEU A 208 -10.82 -10.55 32.13
C LEU A 208 -10.36 -9.13 31.74
N ARG A 209 -9.72 -8.40 32.66
CA ARG A 209 -9.14 -7.07 32.34
C ARG A 209 -8.13 -7.12 31.20
N ASN A 210 -7.23 -8.11 31.19
CA ASN A 210 -6.27 -8.28 30.09
C ASN A 210 -6.99 -8.59 28.75
N LYS A 211 -8.03 -9.43 28.76
CA LYS A 211 -8.84 -9.69 27.57
C LYS A 211 -9.57 -8.44 27.07
N ILE A 212 -10.12 -7.63 27.97
CA ILE A 212 -10.74 -6.33 27.63
C ILE A 212 -9.71 -5.38 27.03
N GLU A 213 -8.50 -5.29 27.61
CA GLU A 213 -7.44 -4.45 27.07
C GLU A 213 -6.99 -4.89 25.67
N ILE A 214 -6.92 -6.21 25.44
CA ILE A 214 -6.64 -6.78 24.11
C ILE A 214 -7.80 -6.48 23.15
N ALA A 215 -9.06 -6.57 23.60
CA ALA A 215 -10.23 -6.25 22.80
C ALA A 215 -10.24 -4.76 22.39
N ASN A 216 -9.97 -3.84 23.32
CA ASN A 216 -9.89 -2.40 23.04
C ASN A 216 -8.80 -2.09 22.02
N ARG A 217 -7.58 -2.64 22.19
CA ARG A 217 -6.50 -2.47 21.20
C ARG A 217 -6.88 -2.99 19.82
N ARG A 218 -7.67 -4.06 19.74
CA ARG A 218 -8.18 -4.59 18.47
C ARG A 218 -9.27 -3.70 17.88
N ILE A 219 -10.17 -3.16 18.71
CA ILE A 219 -11.18 -2.19 18.28
C ILE A 219 -10.48 -0.98 17.64
N ASP A 220 -9.48 -0.41 18.31
CA ASP A 220 -8.71 0.73 17.79
C ASP A 220 -8.06 0.41 16.43
N GLN A 221 -7.50 -0.80 16.28
CA GLN A 221 -6.92 -1.27 15.01
C GLN A 221 -7.96 -1.40 13.89
N VAL A 222 -9.15 -1.93 14.21
CA VAL A 222 -10.23 -2.08 13.22
C VAL A 222 -10.80 -0.72 12.82
N GLN A 223 -10.95 0.21 13.76
CA GLN A 223 -11.39 1.58 13.48
C GLN A 223 -10.40 2.30 12.56
N ALA A 224 -9.10 2.22 12.84
CA ALA A 224 -8.07 2.77 11.95
C ALA A 224 -8.15 2.16 10.54
N GLY A 225 -8.40 0.85 10.43
CA GLY A 225 -8.60 0.19 9.14
C GLY A 225 -9.86 0.64 8.39
N ILE A 226 -10.94 1.00 9.10
CA ILE A 226 -12.15 1.57 8.51
C ILE A 226 -11.87 2.98 7.97
N GLU A 227 -11.19 3.82 8.75
CA GLU A 227 -10.79 5.16 8.34
C GLU A 227 -9.90 5.13 7.09
N GLU A 228 -8.95 4.19 7.05
CA GLU A 228 -8.12 3.94 5.86
C GLU A 228 -8.98 3.54 4.65
N ALA A 229 -9.89 2.58 4.82
CA ALA A 229 -10.78 2.15 3.74
C ALA A 229 -11.66 3.29 3.23
N ASP A 230 -12.17 4.15 4.11
CA ASP A 230 -12.96 5.34 3.75
C ASP A 230 -12.12 6.33 2.93
N GLY A 231 -10.88 6.60 3.33
CA GLY A 231 -9.96 7.45 2.58
C GLY A 231 -9.69 6.89 1.17
N ARG A 232 -9.45 5.58 1.06
CA ARG A 232 -9.21 4.89 -0.23
C ARG A 232 -10.44 4.94 -1.14
N ILE A 233 -11.63 4.68 -0.60
CA ILE A 233 -12.89 4.78 -1.34
C ILE A 233 -13.07 6.20 -1.87
N GLY A 234 -12.89 7.22 -1.02
CA GLY A 234 -13.01 8.62 -1.43
C GLY A 234 -12.05 9.00 -2.56
N GLY A 235 -10.78 8.57 -2.47
CA GLY A 235 -9.79 8.80 -3.52
C GLY A 235 -10.15 8.14 -4.86
N ILE A 236 -10.56 6.86 -4.83
CA ILE A 236 -10.98 6.14 -6.05
C ILE A 236 -12.23 6.80 -6.68
N GLU A 237 -13.21 7.20 -5.87
CA GLU A 237 -14.42 7.88 -6.35
C GLU A 237 -14.10 9.25 -7.00
N GLN A 238 -13.22 10.03 -6.38
CA GLN A 238 -12.74 11.29 -6.95
C GLN A 238 -12.06 11.05 -8.31
N ARG A 239 -11.27 9.99 -8.42
CA ARG A 239 -10.59 9.67 -9.67
C ARG A 239 -11.53 9.21 -10.77
N ILE A 240 -12.50 8.35 -10.45
CA ILE A 240 -13.56 7.96 -11.41
C ILE A 240 -14.29 9.22 -11.91
N ARG A 241 -14.52 10.21 -11.04
CA ARG A 241 -15.09 11.50 -11.44
C ARG A 241 -14.16 12.26 -12.40
N LEU A 242 -12.86 12.33 -12.11
CA LEU A 242 -11.87 13.00 -12.98
C LEU A 242 -11.73 12.32 -14.34
N GLU A 243 -11.65 10.99 -14.41
CA GLU A 243 -11.59 10.25 -15.67
C GLU A 243 -12.84 10.50 -16.52
N ARG A 244 -14.03 10.48 -15.91
CA ARG A 244 -15.28 10.81 -16.61
C ARG A 244 -15.29 12.25 -17.10
N GLN A 245 -14.74 13.20 -16.35
CA GLN A 245 -14.60 14.58 -16.81
C GLN A 245 -13.68 14.66 -18.04
N GLN A 246 -12.51 14.01 -18.00
CA GLN A 246 -11.59 13.95 -19.14
C GLN A 246 -12.24 13.33 -20.38
N ASP A 247 -12.96 12.23 -20.23
CA ASP A 247 -13.66 11.57 -21.34
C ASP A 247 -14.79 12.44 -21.91
N ASN A 248 -15.52 13.16 -21.06
CA ASN A 248 -16.52 14.14 -21.49
C ASN A 248 -15.88 15.30 -22.26
N PHE A 249 -14.73 15.81 -21.82
CA PHE A 249 -14.00 16.86 -22.53
C PHE A 249 -13.48 16.36 -23.88
N ARG A 250 -12.84 15.19 -23.93
CA ARG A 250 -12.34 14.58 -25.18
C ARG A 250 -13.45 14.31 -26.17
N SER A 251 -14.59 13.78 -25.71
CA SER A 251 -15.73 13.52 -26.59
C SER A 251 -16.38 14.81 -27.09
N THR A 252 -16.40 15.88 -26.29
CA THR A 252 -16.89 17.20 -26.70
C THR A 252 -15.97 17.84 -27.73
N LEU A 253 -14.66 17.83 -27.52
CA LEU A 253 -13.65 18.33 -28.46
C LEU A 253 -13.63 17.53 -29.77
N GLY A 254 -13.73 16.20 -29.70
CA GLY A 254 -13.82 15.32 -30.87
C GLY A 254 -15.05 15.60 -31.74
N ARG A 255 -16.12 16.16 -31.16
CA ARG A 255 -17.34 16.55 -31.88
C ARG A 255 -17.22 17.88 -32.63
N PHE A 256 -16.34 18.78 -32.20
CA PHE A 256 -16.09 20.06 -32.87
C PHE A 256 -15.01 19.96 -33.96
N ASP A 257 -14.09 18.99 -33.86
CA ASP A 257 -13.10 18.71 -34.91
C ASP A 257 -13.68 17.83 -36.05
N ASP A 258 -14.90 17.29 -35.91
CA ASP A 258 -15.64 16.65 -37.01
C ASP A 258 -16.33 17.69 -37.91
N THR A 259 -15.53 18.56 -38.53
CA THR A 259 -15.97 19.44 -39.63
C THR A 259 -16.13 18.68 -40.95
N ARG A 260 -15.88 17.37 -40.98
CA ARG A 260 -16.36 16.51 -42.07
C ARG A 260 -17.81 16.16 -41.80
N VAL A 261 -18.69 17.13 -42.07
CA VAL A 261 -20.07 16.80 -42.42
C VAL A 261 -20.02 15.65 -43.40
N PRO A 262 -20.63 14.48 -43.12
CA PRO A 262 -20.73 13.42 -44.10
C PRO A 262 -21.71 13.89 -45.17
N VAL A 263 -21.24 14.67 -46.13
CA VAL A 263 -21.92 14.89 -47.41
C VAL A 263 -21.66 13.63 -48.25
N GLY A 264 -22.24 12.53 -47.79
CA GLY A 264 -22.48 11.37 -48.63
C GLY A 264 -23.68 11.67 -49.53
N PRO A 265 -23.59 11.47 -50.85
CA PRO A 265 -24.76 11.55 -51.71
C PRO A 265 -25.80 10.54 -51.22
N PRO A 266 -27.11 10.88 -51.25
CA PRO A 266 -28.14 10.03 -50.66
C PRO A 266 -28.19 8.70 -51.42
N GLY A 267 -27.92 7.61 -50.69
CA GLY A 267 -28.05 6.25 -51.19
C GLY A 267 -26.73 5.53 -51.40
N GLN A 268 -26.12 5.07 -50.31
CA GLN A 268 -25.32 3.84 -50.33
C GLN A 268 -25.27 3.26 -48.92
N SER A 269 -26.17 2.31 -48.65
CA SER A 269 -26.01 1.36 -47.55
C SER A 269 -24.65 0.68 -47.69
N ARG A 270 -23.77 0.84 -46.69
CA ARG A 270 -22.59 0.00 -46.56
C ARG A 270 -22.70 -0.85 -45.30
N SER A 271 -22.93 -2.12 -45.59
CA SER A 271 -22.68 -3.33 -44.83
C SER A 271 -21.52 -3.26 -43.84
N GLN A 272 -21.78 -3.80 -42.64
CA GLN A 272 -20.90 -4.68 -41.87
C GLN A 272 -19.44 -4.72 -42.33
N GLY A 273 -18.61 -3.92 -41.66
CA GLY A 273 -17.18 -4.16 -41.53
C GLY A 273 -16.93 -4.66 -40.11
N GLU A 274 -16.98 -5.98 -39.96
CA GLU A 274 -16.59 -6.72 -38.77
C GLU A 274 -15.12 -6.41 -38.46
N GLN A 275 -14.88 -5.49 -37.52
CA GLN A 275 -13.56 -5.30 -36.93
C GLN A 275 -13.32 -6.51 -36.03
N THR A 276 -12.64 -7.51 -36.58
CA THR A 276 -12.01 -8.57 -35.81
C THR A 276 -10.98 -7.93 -34.88
N VAL A 277 -11.36 -7.78 -33.62
CA VAL A 277 -10.46 -7.48 -32.50
C VAL A 277 -9.44 -8.61 -32.46
N SER A 278 -8.17 -8.27 -32.73
CA SER A 278 -7.07 -9.22 -32.69
C SER A 278 -6.83 -9.65 -31.25
N ASP A 279 -7.16 -10.90 -30.93
CA ASP A 279 -6.78 -11.60 -29.69
C ASP A 279 -5.25 -11.68 -29.59
N THR A 280 -4.64 -10.72 -28.90
CA THR A 280 -3.31 -10.89 -28.33
C THR A 280 -3.44 -11.50 -26.94
N THR A 281 -3.32 -12.82 -26.90
CA THR A 281 -3.06 -13.64 -25.72
C THR A 281 -1.69 -13.33 -25.12
N GLY A 282 -1.60 -12.18 -24.46
CA GLY A 282 -0.72 -12.04 -23.31
C GLY A 282 -1.61 -12.17 -22.09
N ILE A 283 -1.28 -13.06 -21.16
CA ILE A 283 -1.81 -12.99 -19.79
C ILE A 283 -1.20 -11.71 -19.19
N ARG A 284 -1.71 -10.56 -19.61
CA ARG A 284 -1.71 -9.35 -18.81
C ARG A 284 -2.79 -9.65 -17.80
N THR A 285 -2.40 -9.78 -16.53
CA THR A 285 -3.33 -9.47 -15.45
C THR A 285 -3.96 -8.13 -15.83
N ILE A 286 -5.22 -8.17 -16.26
CA ILE A 286 -5.97 -6.96 -16.55
C ILE A 286 -5.92 -6.19 -15.23
N PRO A 287 -5.27 -5.01 -15.18
CA PRO A 287 -5.25 -4.25 -13.95
C PRO A 287 -6.69 -4.07 -13.53
N GLU A 288 -6.99 -4.44 -12.28
CA GLU A 288 -8.33 -4.39 -11.74
C GLU A 288 -8.89 -2.99 -12.00
N THR A 289 -10.01 -2.90 -12.73
CA THR A 289 -10.62 -1.62 -13.11
C THR A 289 -10.94 -0.81 -11.85
N LEU A 290 -10.90 0.52 -11.91
CA LEU A 290 -11.18 1.36 -10.72
C LEU A 290 -12.52 1.02 -10.05
N ASP A 291 -13.53 0.64 -10.83
CA ASP A 291 -14.82 0.18 -10.31
C ASP A 291 -14.70 -1.13 -9.50
N ALA A 292 -13.85 -2.07 -9.95
CA ALA A 292 -13.60 -3.32 -9.25
C ALA A 292 -12.76 -3.11 -7.97
N GLN A 293 -11.78 -2.20 -8.02
CA GLN A 293 -11.04 -1.79 -6.82
C GLN A 293 -11.97 -1.12 -5.80
N LEU A 294 -12.86 -0.23 -6.26
CA LEU A 294 -13.86 0.42 -5.40
C LEU A 294 -14.78 -0.60 -4.72
N GLU A 295 -15.23 -1.61 -5.46
CA GLU A 295 -16.05 -2.70 -4.91
C GLU A 295 -15.27 -3.57 -3.90
N GLY A 296 -13.99 -3.85 -4.19
CA GLY A 296 -13.09 -4.54 -3.26
C GLY A 296 -12.92 -3.80 -1.94
N TRP A 297 -12.66 -2.50 -1.97
CA TRP A 297 -12.51 -1.66 -0.77
C TRP A 297 -13.82 -1.51 0.01
N ARG A 298 -14.96 -1.36 -0.67
CA ARG A 298 -16.29 -1.35 -0.01
C ARG A 298 -16.59 -2.68 0.68
N THR A 299 -16.21 -3.79 0.05
CA THR A 299 -16.35 -5.12 0.65
C THR A 299 -15.48 -5.26 1.90
N LEU A 300 -14.22 -4.83 1.85
CA LEU A 300 -13.34 -4.83 3.03
C LEU A 300 -13.91 -3.96 4.15
N ARG A 301 -14.35 -2.74 3.84
CA ARG A 301 -14.98 -1.83 4.82
C ARG A 301 -16.15 -2.51 5.54
N GLY A 302 -17.05 -3.17 4.80
CA GLY A 302 -18.16 -3.90 5.39
C GLY A 302 -17.72 -5.09 6.27
N GLN A 303 -16.63 -5.78 5.91
CA GLN A 303 -16.03 -6.82 6.75
C GLN A 303 -15.44 -6.25 8.04
N LEU A 304 -14.76 -5.10 7.97
CA LEU A 304 -14.19 -4.41 9.13
C LEU A 304 -15.29 -3.91 10.07
N GLU A 305 -16.37 -3.30 9.55
CA GLU A 305 -17.55 -2.89 10.34
C GLU A 305 -18.18 -4.09 11.07
N SER A 306 -18.37 -5.21 10.37
CA SER A 306 -18.89 -6.44 10.96
C SER A 306 -17.99 -6.99 12.07
N MET A 307 -16.68 -6.84 11.92
CA MET A 307 -15.70 -7.26 12.91
C MET A 307 -15.65 -6.33 14.12
N LEU A 308 -15.76 -5.01 13.90
CA LEU A 308 -15.87 -4.02 14.97
C LEU A 308 -17.05 -4.34 15.89
N GLN A 309 -18.23 -4.56 15.31
CA GLN A 309 -19.44 -4.93 16.07
C GLN A 309 -19.24 -6.21 16.90
N ARG A 310 -18.56 -7.22 16.34
CA ARG A 310 -18.26 -8.46 17.08
C ARG A 310 -17.31 -8.20 18.25
N LEU A 311 -16.28 -7.37 18.06
CA LEU A 311 -15.32 -7.05 19.12
C LEU A 311 -15.93 -6.22 20.24
N GLU A 312 -16.79 -5.25 19.89
CA GLU A 312 -17.56 -4.47 20.85
C GLU A 312 -18.49 -5.38 21.66
N SER A 313 -19.23 -6.29 21.00
CA SER A 313 -20.07 -7.26 21.69
C SER A 313 -19.28 -8.16 22.65
N VAL A 314 -18.09 -8.62 22.26
CA VAL A 314 -17.23 -9.44 23.12
C VAL A 314 -16.68 -8.62 24.30
N ARG A 315 -16.29 -7.36 24.08
CA ARG A 315 -15.84 -6.46 25.15
C ARG A 315 -16.95 -6.27 26.18
N ASP A 316 -18.16 -5.96 25.72
CA ASP A 316 -19.31 -5.70 26.59
C ASP A 316 -19.69 -6.95 27.40
N GLU A 317 -19.60 -8.16 26.80
CA GLU A 317 -19.77 -9.45 27.51
C GLU A 317 -18.71 -9.64 28.61
N LEU A 318 -17.44 -9.35 28.31
CA LEU A 318 -16.35 -9.46 29.28
C LEU A 318 -16.49 -8.45 30.43
N GLU A 319 -16.96 -7.24 30.14
CA GLU A 319 -17.21 -6.20 31.15
C GLU A 319 -18.38 -6.56 32.07
N SER A 320 -19.46 -7.11 31.52
CA SER A 320 -20.61 -7.61 32.29
C SER A 320 -20.16 -8.66 33.32
N HIS A 321 -19.38 -9.66 32.89
CA HIS A 321 -18.86 -10.69 33.79
C HIS A 321 -17.83 -10.20 34.81
N LEU A 322 -17.10 -9.11 34.50
CA LEU A 322 -16.21 -8.47 35.46
C LEU A 322 -17.01 -7.78 36.59
N GLY A 323 -18.18 -7.21 36.27
CA GLY A 323 -19.09 -6.56 37.23
C GLY A 323 -19.84 -7.55 38.13
N GLU A 324 -20.14 -8.75 37.64
CA GLU A 324 -20.83 -9.81 38.41
C GLU A 324 -19.90 -10.61 39.33
N SER A 325 -18.58 -10.49 39.17
CA SER A 325 -17.62 -11.27 39.95
C SER A 325 -17.61 -10.79 41.43
N PRO A 326 -17.98 -11.64 42.40
CA PRO A 326 -18.04 -11.24 43.80
C PRO A 326 -16.67 -10.75 44.30
N PRO A 327 -16.62 -9.73 45.18
CA PRO A 327 -15.36 -9.23 45.70
C PRO A 327 -14.61 -10.39 46.36
N ALA A 328 -13.34 -10.55 45.99
CA ALA A 328 -12.49 -11.60 46.54
C ALA A 328 -12.59 -11.61 48.07
N PRO A 329 -12.71 -12.78 48.71
CA PRO A 329 -12.77 -12.86 50.17
C PRO A 329 -11.54 -12.15 50.73
N ARG A 330 -11.76 -11.06 51.47
CA ARG A 330 -10.69 -10.34 52.17
C ARG A 330 -9.95 -11.39 52.98
N ARG A 331 -8.67 -11.62 52.66
CA ARG A 331 -7.81 -12.46 53.52
C ARG A 331 -7.99 -11.93 54.94
N PRO A 332 -8.42 -12.76 55.91
CA PRO A 332 -8.48 -12.32 57.28
C PRO A 332 -7.08 -11.84 57.64
N ALA A 333 -6.99 -10.59 58.12
CA ALA A 333 -5.76 -10.05 58.65
C ALA A 333 -5.21 -11.09 59.63
N GLU A 334 -4.02 -11.61 59.34
CA GLU A 334 -3.28 -12.42 60.28
C GLU A 334 -3.16 -11.59 61.55
N ALA A 335 -3.98 -11.94 62.54
CA ALA A 335 -3.92 -11.38 63.87
C ALA A 335 -2.59 -11.86 64.46
N GLY A 336 -1.57 -11.03 64.31
CA GLY A 336 -0.28 -11.22 64.97
C GLY A 336 -0.50 -11.35 66.47
N ARG A 337 -0.23 -12.56 66.98
CA ARG A 337 0.12 -12.82 68.37
C ARG A 337 1.62 -12.96 68.47
#